data_AF-A0ABD7LKF3-F1
#
_entry.id   AF-A0ABD7LKF3-F1
#
_cell.length_a   1.000
_cell.length_b   1.000
_cell.length_c   1.000
_cell.angle_alpha   90.00
_cell.angle_beta   90.00
_cell.angle_gamma   90.00
#
_symmetry.space_group_name_H-M   'P 1'
#
loop_
_entity.id
_entity.type
_entity.pdbx_description
1 polymer ?
#
loop_
_entity_poly.entity_id
_entity_poly.type
_entity_poly.pdbx_seq_one_letter_code
_entity_poly.pdbx_strand_id
1 'polypeptide(L)' 'MKLLLDTPIALWAAGGAPQLSTTAAALIGHPENTLYVSAASIWEIAIK' A
#
# COMPACT_ATOMS: atom_id res chain seq x y z
N MET A 1 -0.27 -13.48 4.75
CA MET A 1 0.06 -12.67 5.96
C MET A 1 -0.77 -11.39 6.00
N LYS A 2 -0.82 -10.68 7.14
CA LYS A 2 -1.51 -9.37 7.24
C LYS A 2 -0.49 -8.24 7.09
N LEU A 3 -0.70 -7.35 6.12
CA LEU A 3 0.20 -6.22 5.83
C LEU A 3 -0.56 -4.92 6.05
N LEU A 4 -0.04 -4.04 6.90
CA LEU A 4 -0.54 -2.67 7.03
C LEU A 4 0.32 -1.76 6.16
N LEU A 5 -0.30 -1.08 5.20
CA LEU A 5 0.39 -0.19 4.29
C LEU A 5 0.35 1.24 4.81
N ASP A 6 1.51 1.89 4.85
CA ASP A 6 1.60 3.34 5.04
C ASP A 6 1.04 4.07 3.82
N THR A 7 0.61 5.32 4.04
CA THR A 7 0.00 6.18 3.02
C THR A 7 0.78 6.22 1.68
N PRO A 8 2.11 6.43 1.66
CA PRO A 8 2.86 6.48 0.40
C PRO A 8 2.88 5.12 -0.32
N ILE A 9 3.00 4.03 0.42
CA ILE A 9 3.05 2.67 -0.15
C ILE A 9 1.70 2.30 -0.76
N ALA A 10 0.59 2.65 -0.09
CA ALA A 10 -0.76 2.42 -0.61
C ALA A 10 -0.98 3.17 -1.94
N LEU A 11 -0.54 4.43 -2.02
CA LEU A 11 -0.62 5.24 -3.24
C LEU A 11 0.28 4.69 -4.36
N TRP A 12 1.53 4.36 -4.05
CA TRP A 12 2.45 3.79 -5.03
C TRP A 12 1.98 2.44 -5.56
N ALA A 13 1.45 1.58 -4.69
CA ALA A 13 0.87 0.30 -5.10
C ALA A 13 -0.35 0.49 -6.01
N ALA A 14 -1.25 1.41 -5.67
CA ALA A 14 -2.43 1.71 -6.48
C ALA A 14 -2.06 2.32 -7.85
N GLY A 15 -0.99 3.11 -7.92
CA GLY A 15 -0.53 3.78 -9.13
C GLY A 15 0.55 3.04 -9.93
N GLY A 16 1.00 1.86 -9.49
CA GLY A 16 2.10 1.14 -10.13
C GLY A 16 3.43 1.92 -10.14
N ALA A 17 3.68 2.71 -9.09
CA ALA A 17 4.78 3.66 -9.08
C ALA A 17 6.17 2.96 -9.03
N PRO A 18 7.18 3.44 -9.77
CA PRO A 18 8.51 2.84 -9.82
C PRO A 18 9.28 2.94 -8.49
N GLN A 19 8.84 3.79 -7.56
CA GLN A 19 9.40 3.94 -6.22
C GLN A 19 9.03 2.78 -5.29
N LEU A 20 8.07 1.93 -5.67
CA LEU A 20 7.71 0.76 -4.89
C LEU A 20 8.85 -0.26 -4.92
N SER A 21 9.41 -0.57 -3.75
CA SER A 21 10.51 -1.54 -3.66
C SER A 21 10.08 -2.90 -4.18
N THR A 22 11.03 -3.67 -4.72
CA THR A 22 10.78 -5.02 -5.24
C THR A 22 10.19 -5.94 -4.18
N THR A 23 10.67 -5.84 -2.93
CA THR A 23 10.11 -6.61 -1.80
C THR A 23 8.67 -6.20 -1.49
N ALA A 24 8.36 -4.90 -1.46
CA ALA A 24 7.00 -4.43 -1.21
C ALA A 24 6.05 -4.85 -2.33
N ALA A 25 6.46 -4.73 -3.59
CA ALA A 25 5.68 -5.20 -4.74
C ALA A 25 5.40 -6.71 -4.68
N ALA A 26 6.40 -7.52 -4.33
CA ALA A 26 6.24 -8.97 -4.17
C ALA A 26 5.27 -9.33 -3.04
N LEU A 27 5.36 -8.64 -1.89
CA LEU A 27 4.46 -8.86 -0.76
C LEU A 27 3.03 -8.40 -1.07
N ILE A 28 2.86 -7.27 -1.74
CA ILE A 28 1.55 -6.71 -2.10
C ILE A 28 0.84 -7.57 -3.15
N GLY A 29 1.58 -8.07 -4.14
CA GLY A 29 1.04 -8.91 -5.20
C GLY A 29 0.77 -10.36 -4.80
N HIS A 30 1.20 -10.80 -3.62
CA HIS A 30 1.01 -12.17 -3.17
C HIS A 30 -0.46 -12.40 -2.74
N PRO A 31 -1.21 -13.32 -3.37
CA PRO A 31 -2.65 -13.48 -3.14
C PRO A 31 -3.01 -13.95 -1.72
N GLU A 32 -2.08 -14.60 -1.02
CA GLU A 32 -2.26 -15.01 0.39
C GLU A 32 -2.04 -13.86 1.39
N ASN A 33 -1.66 -12.67 0.92
CA ASN A 33 -1.52 -11.50 1.75
C ASN A 33 -2.82 -10.68 1.77
N THR A 34 -3.28 -10.36 2.97
CA THR A 34 -4.37 -9.42 3.18
C THR A 34 -3.77 -8.05 3.43
N LEU A 35 -4.09 -7.10 2.55
CA LEU A 35 -3.64 -5.72 2.64
C LEU A 35 -4.63 -4.91 3.47
N TYR A 36 -4.11 -4.15 4.42
CA TYR A 36 -4.87 -3.20 5.22
C TYR A 36 -4.33 -1.80 4.97
N VAL A 37 -5.25 -0.83 4.93
CA VAL A 37 -4.94 0.59 4.91
C VAL A 37 -5.72 1.21 6.06
N SER A 38 -5.07 2.09 6.83
CA SER A 38 -5.75 2.73 7.96
C SER A 38 -6.78 3.75 7.46
N ALA A 39 -7.88 3.93 8.20
CA ALA A 39 -8.86 4.97 7.89
C ALA A 39 -8.24 6.38 7.92
N ALA A 40 -7.24 6.60 8.79
CA ALA A 40 -6.49 7.85 8.86
C ALA A 40 -5.68 8.10 7.57
N SER A 41 -5.05 7.06 7.02
CA SER A 41 -4.34 7.13 5.74
C SER A 41 -5.30 7.50 4.60
N ILE A 42 -6.50 6.92 4.56
CA ILE A 42 -7.54 7.27 3.57
C ILE A 42 -7.96 8.74 3.72
N TRP A 43 -8.20 9.20 4.94
CA TRP A 43 -8.56 10.59 5.21
C TRP A 43 -7.44 11.55 4.78
N GLU A 44 -6.19 11.25 5.12
CA GLU A 44 -5.04 12.07 4.73
C GLU A 44 -4.90 12.18 3.20
N ILE A 45 -5.10 11.08 2.47
CA ILE A 45 -5.11 11.08 0.99
C ILE A 45 -6.23 11.96 0.43
N ALA A 46 -7.39 11.99 1.08
CA ALA A 46 -8.55 12.73 0.59
C ALA A 46 -8.42 14.25 0.78
N ILE A 47 -7.62 14.71 1.74
CA ILE A 47 -7.49 16.13 2.10
C ILE A 47 -6.17 16.78 1.66
N LYS A 48 -5.21 15.98 1.17
CA LYS A 48 -3.97 16.46 0.56
C LYS A 48 -4.09 16.40 -0.96
#